data_AF-A0A923MX26-F1
#
_entry.id   AF-A0A923MX26-F1
#
_cell.length_a   1.000
_cell.length_b   1.000
_cell.length_c   1.000
_cell.angle_alpha   90.00
_cell.angle_beta   90.00
_cell.angle_gamma   90.00
#
_symmetry.space_group_name_H-M   'P 1'
#
loop_
_entity.id
_entity.type
_entity.pdbx_description
1 polymer ?
#
loop_
_entity_poly.entity_id
_entity_poly.type
_entity_poly.pdbx_seq_one_letter_code
_entity_poly.pdbx_strand_id
1 'polypeptide(L)'
;MNNEFEKNKVGRPFKMQVWVQQLNTVLEADDIISYTDEDLVFLVNRGLPIDSQISKSTFEKWKAGKFHPTEEIGKEFIGMIHLALIRQKAILVNKLMNDTTGQWTRYAWLLERKFAEWNLKHISENINKNEQETIIQITAGSEEQRKLIDSLINTDFVEIKPKQIDSTNNNEDENDLPF
;
A
#
# COMPACT_ATOMS: atom_id res chain seq x y z
N MET A 1 25.23 39.50 2.67
CA MET A 1 26.46 39.22 1.92
C MET A 1 26.66 37.71 1.92
N ASN A 2 26.62 37.10 0.74
CA ASN A 2 27.41 35.94 0.28
C ASN A 2 26.73 35.44 -0.98
N ASN A 3 27.04 36.17 -2.04
CA ASN A 3 26.63 35.92 -3.41
C ASN A 3 27.82 35.23 -4.07
N GLU A 4 27.99 33.93 -3.80
CA GLU A 4 29.03 33.08 -4.40
C GLU A 4 28.40 31.74 -4.79
N PHE A 5 27.53 31.78 -5.80
CA PHE A 5 27.37 30.63 -6.67
C PHE A 5 28.23 30.90 -7.91
N GLU A 6 29.48 30.47 -7.80
CA GLU A 6 30.47 30.53 -8.85
C GLU A 6 29.90 29.97 -10.17
N LYS A 7 29.96 30.82 -11.19
CA LYS A 7 29.84 30.46 -12.59
C LYS A 7 30.88 29.40 -12.91
N ASN A 8 30.48 28.14 -13.12
CA ASN A 8 31.26 27.18 -13.93
C ASN A 8 30.43 25.95 -14.37
N LYS A 9 29.84 26.05 -15.56
CA LYS A 9 29.83 25.08 -16.68
C LYS A 9 28.54 25.25 -17.50
N VAL A 10 28.72 25.64 -18.75
CA VAL A 10 27.68 25.77 -19.77
C VAL A 10 27.05 24.40 -20.01
N GLY A 11 25.97 24.14 -19.30
CA GLY A 11 25.14 22.96 -19.38
C GLY A 11 23.81 23.30 -18.71
N ARG A 12 22.71 22.77 -19.23
CA ARG A 12 21.36 22.99 -18.71
C ARG A 12 21.37 22.94 -17.17
N PRO A 13 20.87 23.98 -16.45
CA PRO A 13 20.81 23.92 -14.99
C PRO A 13 20.06 22.65 -14.58
N PHE A 14 20.75 21.78 -13.84
CA PHE A 14 20.21 20.49 -13.45
C PHE A 14 19.18 20.70 -12.35
N LYS A 15 17.90 20.53 -12.70
CA LYS A 15 16.77 20.70 -11.76
C LYS A 15 16.96 19.94 -10.45
N MET A 16 17.67 18.80 -10.49
CA MET A 16 17.95 17.98 -9.31
C MET A 16 18.65 18.76 -8.20
N GLN A 17 19.65 19.60 -8.49
CA GLN A 17 20.42 20.27 -7.45
C GLN A 17 19.55 21.25 -6.64
N VAL A 18 18.78 22.09 -7.34
CA VAL A 18 17.85 23.04 -6.72
C VAL A 18 16.75 22.28 -5.97
N TRP A 19 16.27 21.18 -6.55
CA TRP A 19 15.20 20.39 -5.96
C TRP A 19 15.64 19.69 -4.67
N VAL A 20 16.86 19.12 -4.63
CA VAL A 20 17.44 18.45 -3.45
C VAL A 20 17.67 19.43 -2.31
N GLN A 21 18.13 20.65 -2.60
CA GLN A 21 18.27 21.70 -1.58
C GLN A 21 16.93 22.06 -0.93
N GLN A 22 15.88 22.19 -1.75
CA GLN A 22 14.53 22.46 -1.23
C GLN A 22 13.96 21.26 -0.47
N LEU A 23 14.25 20.02 -0.90
CA LEU A 23 13.89 18.81 -0.17
C LEU A 23 14.48 18.83 1.24
N ASN A 24 15.75 19.21 1.42
CA ASN A 24 16.35 19.27 2.75
C ASN A 24 15.56 20.21 3.68
N THR A 25 15.14 21.36 3.16
CA THR A 25 14.33 22.32 3.93
C THR A 25 12.97 21.72 4.35
N VAL A 26 12.32 20.97 3.45
CA VAL A 26 11.05 20.29 3.77
C VAL A 26 11.24 19.17 4.79
N LEU A 27 12.37 18.45 4.72
CA LEU A 27 12.72 17.36 5.65
C LEU A 27 13.26 17.85 7.00
N GLU A 28 13.55 19.13 7.16
CA GLU A 28 13.89 19.72 8.47
C GLU A 28 12.66 20.21 9.23
N ALA A 29 11.48 20.26 8.59
CA ALA A 29 10.23 20.57 9.28
C ALA A 29 9.79 19.39 10.18
N ASP A 30 9.27 19.69 11.38
CA ASP A 30 9.03 18.72 12.47
C ASP A 30 7.99 17.60 12.19
N ASP A 31 7.24 17.66 11.08
CA ASP A 31 6.10 16.76 10.79
C ASP A 31 6.31 15.81 9.59
N ILE A 32 7.49 15.22 9.45
CA ILE A 32 7.81 14.31 8.32
C ILE A 32 7.04 12.97 8.40
N ILE A 33 6.50 12.59 9.55
CA ILE A 33 5.98 11.23 9.85
C ILE A 33 5.00 10.73 8.78
N SER A 34 4.14 11.64 8.31
CA SER A 34 2.98 11.32 7.47
C SER A 34 3.22 11.55 5.98
N TYR A 35 4.34 12.13 5.57
CA TYR A 35 4.54 12.48 4.16
C TYR A 35 4.77 11.23 3.32
N THR A 36 3.94 11.12 2.28
CA THR A 36 4.12 10.20 1.16
C THR A 36 5.07 10.80 0.12
N ASP A 37 5.49 9.99 -0.85
CA ASP A 37 6.28 10.48 -1.99
C ASP A 37 5.53 11.58 -2.77
N GLU A 38 4.19 11.50 -2.85
CA GLU A 38 3.38 12.55 -3.48
C GLU A 38 3.39 13.85 -2.70
N ASP A 39 3.27 13.77 -1.37
CA ASP A 39 3.33 14.94 -0.48
C ASP A 39 4.70 15.61 -0.58
N LEU A 40 5.78 14.83 -0.59
CA LEU A 40 7.14 15.35 -0.76
C LEU A 40 7.28 16.09 -2.09
N VAL A 41 6.82 15.50 -3.20
CA VAL A 41 6.86 16.16 -4.51
C VAL A 41 6.06 17.46 -4.50
N PHE A 42 4.85 17.44 -3.94
CA PHE A 42 4.01 18.63 -3.85
C PHE A 42 4.65 19.74 -3.01
N LEU A 43 5.10 19.42 -1.79
CA LEU A 43 5.66 20.39 -0.85
C LEU A 43 6.95 21.02 -1.38
N VAL A 44 7.83 20.20 -1.97
CA VAL A 44 9.08 20.71 -2.56
C VAL A 44 8.77 21.56 -3.78
N ASN A 45 7.91 21.10 -4.69
CA ASN A 45 7.54 21.89 -5.87
C ASN A 45 6.87 23.22 -5.53
N ARG A 46 6.05 23.27 -4.47
CA ARG A 46 5.39 24.50 -3.99
C ARG A 46 6.40 25.57 -3.56
N GLY A 47 7.58 25.17 -3.08
CA GLY A 47 8.67 26.06 -2.72
C GLY A 47 9.56 26.48 -3.89
N LEU A 48 9.32 25.96 -5.11
CA LEU A 48 10.19 26.15 -6.27
C LEU A 48 9.49 26.90 -7.41
N PRO A 49 10.24 27.65 -8.22
CA PRO A 49 9.73 28.20 -9.48
C PRO A 49 9.33 27.06 -10.43
N ILE A 50 8.32 27.30 -11.27
CA ILE A 50 7.72 26.30 -12.19
C ILE A 50 8.78 25.56 -13.01
N ASP A 51 9.80 26.27 -13.49
CA ASP A 51 10.88 25.70 -14.30
C ASP A 51 11.75 24.69 -13.53
N SER A 52 11.78 24.76 -12.21
CA SER A 52 12.55 23.85 -11.33
C SER A 52 11.70 22.73 -10.73
N GLN A 53 10.39 22.74 -10.94
CA GLN A 53 9.51 21.68 -10.47
C GLN A 53 9.72 20.38 -11.25
N ILE A 54 9.46 19.25 -10.59
CA ILE A 54 9.57 17.91 -11.16
C ILE A 54 8.23 17.17 -11.08
N SER A 55 8.04 16.23 -12.00
CA SER A 55 6.88 15.33 -11.94
C SER A 55 7.12 14.20 -10.93
N LYS A 56 6.04 13.56 -10.46
CA LYS A 56 6.14 12.33 -9.66
C LYS A 56 6.97 11.25 -10.37
N SER A 57 6.80 11.08 -11.68
CA SER A 57 7.59 10.12 -12.47
C SER A 57 9.10 10.40 -12.41
N THR A 58 9.49 11.68 -12.42
CA THR A 58 10.89 12.10 -12.29
C THR A 58 11.43 11.75 -10.91
N PHE A 59 10.66 12.04 -9.85
CA PHE A 59 11.02 11.68 -8.48
C PHE A 59 11.24 10.17 -8.32
N GLU A 60 10.32 9.34 -8.81
CA GLU A 60 10.45 7.87 -8.75
C GLU A 60 11.69 7.35 -9.49
N LYS A 61 12.03 7.96 -10.65
CA LYS A 61 13.26 7.61 -11.38
C LYS A 61 14.49 7.93 -10.56
N TRP A 62 14.56 9.10 -9.95
CA TRP A 62 15.69 9.49 -9.09
C TRP A 62 15.80 8.58 -7.87
N LYS A 63 14.66 8.25 -7.24
CA LYS A 63 14.58 7.34 -6.08
C LYS A 63 15.04 5.93 -6.43
N ALA A 64 14.78 5.48 -7.66
CA ALA A 64 15.28 4.22 -8.20
C ALA A 64 16.76 4.27 -8.65
N GLY A 65 17.49 5.36 -8.37
CA GLY A 65 18.89 5.51 -8.79
C GLY A 65 19.08 5.81 -10.27
N LYS A 66 18.01 6.13 -11.00
CA LYS A 66 18.06 6.46 -12.44
C LYS A 66 18.38 7.95 -12.63
N PHE A 67 19.61 8.31 -12.27
CA PHE A 67 20.23 9.62 -12.53
C PHE A 67 21.60 9.41 -13.16
N HIS A 68 22.25 10.48 -13.62
CA HIS A 68 23.50 10.31 -14.36
C HIS A 68 24.60 9.78 -13.41
N PRO A 69 25.42 8.78 -13.80
CA PRO A 69 26.37 8.12 -12.89
C PRO A 69 27.40 9.04 -12.23
N THR A 70 27.67 10.20 -12.85
CA THR A 70 28.61 11.21 -12.35
C THR A 70 27.96 12.21 -11.37
N GLU A 71 26.66 12.07 -11.08
CA GLU A 71 25.91 12.99 -10.23
C GLU A 71 26.00 12.55 -8.77
N GLU A 72 26.98 13.08 -8.04
CA GLU A 72 27.06 12.93 -6.57
C GLU A 72 25.79 13.44 -5.87
N ILE A 73 25.15 14.46 -6.44
CA ILE A 73 23.87 15.01 -5.95
C ILE A 73 22.74 13.96 -5.97
N GLY A 74 22.77 13.00 -6.90
CA GLY A 74 21.81 11.90 -6.92
C GLY A 74 22.01 10.91 -5.77
N LYS A 75 23.26 10.67 -5.37
CA LYS A 75 23.58 9.86 -4.19
C LYS A 75 23.17 10.58 -2.90
N GLU A 76 23.41 11.88 -2.83
CA GLU A 76 22.97 12.73 -1.71
C GLU A 76 21.44 12.69 -1.56
N PHE A 77 20.71 12.81 -2.67
CA PHE A 77 19.25 12.66 -2.69
C PHE A 77 18.79 11.32 -2.10
N ILE A 78 19.37 10.20 -2.53
CA ILE A 78 19.03 8.88 -1.96
C ILE A 78 19.32 8.85 -0.46
N GLY A 79 20.48 9.39 -0.05
CA GLY A 79 20.87 9.51 1.35
C GLY A 79 19.84 10.28 2.18
N MET A 80 19.34 11.41 1.66
CA MET A 80 18.30 12.21 2.32
C MET A 80 16.99 11.46 2.47
N ILE A 81 16.55 10.73 1.43
CA ILE A 81 15.34 9.91 1.50
C ILE A 81 15.48 8.80 2.54
N HIS A 82 16.62 8.12 2.60
CA HIS A 82 16.89 7.13 3.63
C HIS A 82 16.93 7.74 5.04
N LEU A 83 17.56 8.90 5.20
CA LEU A 83 17.60 9.60 6.48
C LEU A 83 16.20 10.00 6.93
N ALA A 84 15.34 10.48 6.02
CA ALA A 84 13.95 10.78 6.29
C ALA A 84 13.19 9.54 6.77
N LEU A 85 13.35 8.39 6.10
CA LEU A 85 12.73 7.13 6.53
C LEU A 85 13.20 6.69 7.92
N ILE A 86 14.50 6.83 8.22
CA ILE A 86 15.06 6.55 9.55
C ILE A 86 14.43 7.47 10.61
N ARG A 87 14.30 8.77 10.33
CA ARG A 87 13.65 9.73 11.24
C ARG A 87 12.18 9.35 11.47
N GLN A 88 11.44 9.05 10.42
CA GLN A 88 10.03 8.62 10.53
C GLN A 88 9.92 7.36 11.39
N LYS A 89 10.80 6.37 11.19
CA LYS A 89 10.87 5.14 11.98
C LYS A 89 11.14 5.44 13.46
N ALA A 90 12.16 6.26 13.75
CA ALA A 90 12.51 6.63 15.12
C ALA A 90 11.37 7.33 15.85
N ILE A 91 10.67 8.25 15.17
CA ILE A 91 9.53 8.95 15.76
C ILE A 91 8.37 8.00 16.04
N LEU A 92 8.07 7.07 15.11
CA LEU A 92 7.00 6.09 15.32
C LEU A 92 7.30 5.14 16.47
N VAL A 93 8.54 4.67 16.59
CA VAL A 93 8.98 3.85 17.73
C VAL A 93 8.90 4.64 19.04
N ASN A 94 9.29 5.92 19.03
CA ASN A 94 9.16 6.77 20.20
C ASN A 94 7.70 6.93 20.62
N LYS A 95 6.79 7.24 19.68
CA LYS A 95 5.35 7.32 19.92
C LYS A 95 4.76 5.99 20.40
N LEU A 96 5.27 4.86 19.92
CA LEU A 96 4.86 3.53 20.38
C LEU A 96 5.26 3.27 21.83
N MET A 97 6.53 3.55 22.19
CA MET A 97 7.08 3.25 23.52
C MET A 97 6.59 4.20 24.61
N ASN A 98 6.34 5.46 24.25
CA ASN A 98 5.92 6.51 25.19
C ASN A 98 4.41 6.77 25.15
N ASP A 99 3.62 5.86 24.55
CA ASP A 99 2.18 6.03 24.52
C ASP A 99 1.55 5.79 25.89
N THR A 100 1.00 6.85 26.47
CA THR A 100 0.22 6.81 27.71
C THR A 100 -1.30 6.74 27.47
N THR A 101 -1.74 6.80 26.20
CA THR A 101 -3.16 6.92 25.82
C THR A 101 -3.80 5.61 25.40
N GLY A 102 -3.01 4.53 25.27
CA GLY A 102 -3.48 3.21 24.83
C GLY A 102 -3.67 3.08 23.31
N GLN A 103 -3.19 4.05 22.53
CA GLN A 103 -3.20 4.05 21.07
C GLN A 103 -1.95 3.42 20.42
N TRP A 104 -1.08 2.77 21.21
CA TRP A 104 0.14 2.11 20.74
C TRP A 104 -0.10 1.18 19.55
N THR A 105 -1.25 0.51 19.50
CA THR A 105 -1.67 -0.37 18.39
C THR A 105 -1.70 0.35 17.04
N ARG A 106 -2.10 1.63 17.01
CA ARG A 106 -2.09 2.45 15.79
C ARG A 106 -0.67 2.68 15.27
N TYR A 107 0.26 2.98 16.17
CA TYR A 107 1.66 3.22 15.80
C TYR A 107 2.35 1.92 15.39
N ALA A 108 2.06 0.80 16.07
CA ALA A 108 2.51 -0.53 15.67
C ALA A 108 2.01 -0.89 14.27
N TRP A 109 0.73 -0.70 13.99
CA TRP A 109 0.14 -0.95 12.67
C TRP A 109 0.78 -0.10 11.55
N LEU A 110 1.08 1.17 11.83
CA LEU A 110 1.76 2.04 10.86
C LEU A 110 3.20 1.58 10.60
N LEU A 111 3.92 1.14 11.64
CA LEU A 111 5.27 0.58 11.51
C LEU A 111 5.27 -0.68 10.65
N GLU A 112 4.38 -1.64 10.92
CA GLU A 112 4.29 -2.90 10.17
C GLU A 112 4.02 -2.70 8.67
N ARG A 113 3.15 -1.73 8.31
CA ARG A 113 2.80 -1.48 6.91
C ARG A 113 3.85 -0.68 6.16
N LYS A 114 4.60 0.19 6.85
CA LYS A 114 5.58 1.07 6.23
C LYS A 114 6.97 0.45 6.15
N PHE A 115 7.32 -0.36 7.15
CA PHE A 115 8.64 -0.97 7.30
C PHE A 115 8.48 -2.49 7.33
N ALA A 116 8.76 -3.14 6.20
CA ALA A 116 8.54 -4.57 6.02
C ALA A 116 9.28 -5.43 7.06
N GLU A 117 10.41 -4.95 7.58
CA GLU A 117 11.18 -5.63 8.62
C GLU A 117 10.48 -5.70 9.99
N TRP A 118 9.41 -4.91 10.20
CA TRP A 118 8.57 -4.95 11.40
C TRP A 118 7.36 -5.87 11.26
N ASN A 119 7.11 -6.41 10.07
CA ASN A 119 5.97 -7.28 9.86
C ASN A 119 6.26 -8.67 10.45
N LEU A 120 5.64 -8.96 11.60
CA LEU A 120 5.78 -10.23 12.31
C LEU A 120 5.12 -11.40 11.57
N LYS A 121 4.14 -11.11 10.69
CA LYS A 121 3.57 -12.11 9.80
C LYS A 121 4.42 -12.14 8.54
N HIS A 122 5.12 -13.25 8.33
CA HIS A 122 5.74 -13.52 7.04
C HIS A 122 4.64 -13.35 5.98
N ILE A 123 4.77 -12.35 5.11
CA ILE A 123 3.94 -12.27 3.92
C ILE A 123 4.41 -13.43 3.05
N SER A 124 3.85 -14.62 3.29
CA SER A 124 3.84 -15.66 2.28
C SER A 124 2.93 -15.12 1.19
N GLU A 125 3.51 -14.29 0.32
CA GLU A 125 2.96 -14.04 -0.99
C GLU A 125 2.86 -15.43 -1.65
N ASN A 126 1.68 -16.02 -1.61
CA ASN A 126 1.31 -17.05 -2.57
C ASN A 126 1.26 -16.32 -3.91
N ILE A 127 2.42 -16.08 -4.50
CA ILE A 127 2.56 -15.76 -5.91
C ILE A 127 2.10 -17.03 -6.62
N ASN A 128 0.79 -17.17 -6.80
CA ASN A 128 0.21 -18.13 -7.73
C ASN A 128 0.62 -17.69 -9.13
N LYS A 129 1.86 -18.03 -9.49
CA LYS A 129 2.39 -17.81 -10.83
C LYS A 129 2.07 -18.97 -11.77
N ASN A 130 1.42 -20.03 -11.30
CA ASN A 130 0.82 -21.08 -12.12
C ASN A 130 -0.36 -21.72 -11.38
N GLU A 131 -1.52 -21.75 -12.05
CA GLU A 131 -2.56 -22.79 -11.97
C GLU A 131 -2.68 -23.55 -10.64
N GLN A 132 -3.42 -23.00 -9.68
CA GLN A 132 -4.09 -23.83 -8.69
C GLN A 132 -5.39 -24.34 -9.32
N GLU A 133 -5.30 -25.47 -10.04
CA GLU A 133 -6.47 -26.33 -10.21
C GLU A 133 -7.02 -26.61 -8.81
N THR A 134 -8.21 -26.10 -8.53
CA THR A 134 -8.87 -26.39 -7.26
C THR A 134 -9.30 -27.85 -7.30
N ILE A 135 -8.46 -28.76 -6.82
CA ILE A 135 -8.78 -30.18 -6.75
C ILE A 135 -9.79 -30.38 -5.62
N ILE A 136 -11.07 -30.50 -5.96
CA ILE A 136 -12.13 -30.89 -5.02
C ILE A 136 -12.23 -32.42 -5.04
N GLN A 137 -11.76 -33.08 -3.98
CA GLN A 137 -11.94 -34.53 -3.83
C GLN A 137 -13.33 -34.84 -3.25
N ILE A 138 -14.26 -35.26 -4.12
CA ILE A 138 -15.59 -35.73 -3.72
C ILE A 138 -15.58 -37.25 -3.70
N THR A 139 -15.88 -37.85 -2.54
CA THR A 139 -16.02 -39.31 -2.40
C THR A 139 -17.51 -39.66 -2.37
N ALA A 140 -17.98 -40.50 -3.30
CA ALA A 140 -19.37 -40.94 -3.33
C ALA A 140 -19.58 -42.13 -2.38
N GLY A 141 -20.58 -42.04 -1.49
CA GLY A 141 -20.95 -43.12 -0.57
C GLY A 141 -22.01 -44.08 -1.15
N SER A 142 -22.68 -43.70 -2.23
CA SER A 142 -23.71 -44.50 -2.90
C SER A 142 -23.66 -44.37 -4.43
N GLU A 143 -24.27 -45.32 -5.13
CA GLU A 143 -24.26 -45.36 -6.61
C GLU A 143 -25.08 -44.21 -7.24
N GLU A 144 -26.10 -43.71 -6.55
CA GLU A 144 -26.89 -42.55 -6.96
C GLU A 144 -26.08 -41.24 -6.89
N GLN A 145 -25.25 -41.09 -5.86
CA GLN A 145 -24.34 -39.93 -5.73
C GLN A 145 -23.26 -39.94 -6.81
N ARG A 146 -22.78 -41.12 -7.22
CA ARG A 146 -21.82 -41.26 -8.30
C ARG A 146 -22.41 -40.80 -9.64
N LYS A 147 -23.65 -41.20 -9.95
CA LYS A 147 -24.38 -40.74 -11.14
C LYS A 147 -24.59 -39.22 -11.14
N LEU A 148 -24.85 -38.63 -9.97
CA LEU A 148 -24.97 -37.18 -9.81
C LEU A 148 -23.64 -36.47 -10.11
N ILE A 149 -22.53 -36.97 -9.56
CA ILE A 149 -21.18 -36.43 -9.83
C ILE A 149 -20.83 -36.55 -11.32
N ASP A 150 -21.13 -37.68 -11.95
CA ASP A 150 -20.89 -37.89 -13.38
C ASP A 150 -21.75 -36.95 -14.26
N SER A 151 -22.98 -36.64 -13.83
CA SER A 151 -23.84 -35.67 -14.53
C SER A 151 -23.36 -34.22 -14.39
N LEU A 152 -22.75 -33.87 -13.24
CA LEU A 152 -22.15 -32.55 -13.00
C LEU A 152 -20.87 -32.33 -13.81
N ILE A 153 -20.09 -33.39 -14.06
CA ILE A 153 -18.85 -33.33 -14.85
C ILE A 153 -19.17 -33.18 -16.36
N ASN A 154 -20.25 -33.78 -16.84
CA ASN A 154 -20.55 -33.84 -18.28
C ASN A 154 -21.50 -32.72 -18.79
N THR A 155 -21.87 -31.75 -17.94
CA THR A 155 -22.57 -30.51 -18.35
C THR A 155 -23.94 -30.69 -19.03
N ASP A 156 -24.72 -31.71 -18.67
CA ASP A 156 -26.13 -31.78 -19.06
C ASP A 156 -27.00 -31.13 -17.97
N PHE A 157 -27.47 -29.90 -18.21
CA PHE A 157 -28.43 -29.25 -17.32
C PHE A 157 -29.86 -29.52 -17.76
N VAL A 158 -30.70 -29.93 -16.81
CA VAL A 158 -32.15 -29.82 -16.93
C VAL A 158 -32.57 -28.56 -16.17
N GLU A 159 -33.10 -27.57 -16.89
CA GLU A 159 -33.57 -26.32 -16.30
C GLU A 159 -34.83 -26.59 -15.45
N ILE A 160 -34.67 -26.57 -14.12
CA ILE A 160 -35.80 -26.71 -13.20
C ILE A 160 -36.37 -25.32 -12.97
N LYS A 161 -37.55 -25.04 -13.53
CA LYS A 161 -38.27 -23.79 -13.26
C LYS A 161 -38.70 -23.76 -11.79
N PRO A 162 -38.37 -22.70 -11.03
CA PRO A 162 -38.76 -22.59 -9.64
C PRO A 162 -40.29 -22.52 -9.54
N LYS A 163 -40.87 -23.46 -8.78
CA LYS A 163 -42.30 -23.46 -8.46
C LYS A 163 -42.48 -22.44 -7.34
N GLN A 164 -43.17 -21.33 -7.64
CA GLN A 164 -43.56 -20.38 -6.59
C GLN A 164 -44.46 -21.10 -5.60
N ILE A 165 -44.07 -21.05 -4.33
CA ILE A 165 -44.94 -21.48 -3.22
C ILE A 165 -45.83 -20.28 -2.95
N ASP A 166 -47.11 -20.40 -3.26
CA ASP A 166 -48.10 -19.41 -2.84
C ASP A 166 -48.08 -19.36 -1.30
N SER A 167 -47.70 -18.20 -0.75
CA SER A 167 -47.80 -17.92 0.67
C SER A 167 -49.26 -17.67 1.02
N THR A 168 -50.04 -18.74 1.10
CA THR A 168 -51.39 -18.69 1.66
C THR A 168 -51.30 -18.69 3.18
N ASN A 169 -51.77 -17.56 3.74
CA ASN A 169 -52.15 -17.31 5.12
C ASN A 169 -52.40 -18.56 5.98
N ASN A 170 -51.78 -18.60 7.15
CA ASN A 170 -52.37 -19.15 8.36
C ASN A 170 -52.05 -18.19 9.52
N ASN A 171 -52.96 -17.24 9.73
CA ASN A 171 -53.35 -16.86 11.09
C ASN A 171 -54.04 -18.08 11.72
N GLU A 172 -54.02 -18.14 13.04
CA GLU A 172 -54.62 -19.17 13.93
C GLU A 172 -53.61 -20.23 14.43
N ASP A 173 -52.99 -19.92 15.58
CA ASP A 173 -53.06 -20.76 16.79
C ASP A 173 -52.26 -20.08 17.94
N GLU A 174 -52.80 -18.99 18.49
CA GLU A 174 -52.47 -18.56 19.86
C GLU A 174 -53.32 -19.42 20.82
N ASN A 175 -52.81 -20.60 21.17
CA ASN A 175 -53.39 -21.43 22.23
C ASN A 175 -52.69 -21.13 23.56
N ASP A 176 -53.47 -20.54 24.47
CA ASP A 176 -53.53 -20.76 25.92
C ASP A 176 -52.24 -21.13 26.67
N LEU A 177 -51.68 -20.15 27.39
CA LEU A 177 -50.88 -20.41 28.59
C LEU A 177 -51.72 -20.02 29.83
N PRO A 178 -52.04 -20.95 30.74
CA PRO A 178 -52.60 -20.59 32.03
C PRO A 178 -51.51 -19.99 32.93
N PHE A 179 -51.94 -19.04 33.76
CA PHE A 179 -51.18 -18.29 34.77
C PHE A 179 -50.12 -19.08 35.56
#